data_AF-M7A4K6-F1
#
_entry.id   AF-M7A4K6-F1
#
_cell.length_a   1.000
_cell.length_b   1.000
_cell.length_c   1.000
_cell.angle_alpha   90.00
_cell.angle_beta   90.00
_cell.angle_gamma   90.00
#
_symmetry.space_group_name_H-M   'P 1'
#
loop_
_entity.id
_entity.type
_entity.pdbx_description
1 polymer ?
#
loop_
_entity_poly.entity_id
_entity_poly.type
_entity_poly.pdbx_seq_one_letter_code
_entity_poly.pdbx_strand_id
1 'polypeptide(L)'
;MDFIFVIRQSVSYEYRHYALDWMLIPTIFFPILLDRIISLISNPEHKISKWKIGSISILVIYFLWAAVTCSYSILIDHINFKYISTIHYHILMSYQIGFVSFSISKLVKYIYSYSGVQRVRFTLMAIGVFTILSFAIIFLYILPLLGIFYGPLSAIGVLISVILWAIAVLQYNAFEIKYAMFARQPVPILNRISLSFSYFSLKF
;
A
#
# COMPACT_ATOMS: atom_id res chain seq x y z
N MET A 1 -5.00 1.95 -11.31
CA MET A 1 -3.77 2.66 -10.92
C MET A 1 -2.86 2.65 -12.14
N ASP A 2 -3.38 3.15 -13.26
CA ASP A 2 -2.88 2.86 -14.63
C ASP A 2 -2.38 4.14 -15.34
N PHE A 3 -2.71 5.31 -14.78
CA PHE A 3 -2.37 6.61 -15.36
C PHE A 3 -0.84 6.85 -15.42
N ILE A 4 -0.10 6.42 -14.41
CA ILE A 4 1.37 6.60 -14.36
C ILE A 4 2.07 5.72 -15.40
N PHE A 5 1.51 4.56 -15.75
CA PHE A 5 2.10 3.63 -16.71
C PHE A 5 2.01 4.13 -18.16
N VAL A 6 0.88 4.74 -18.53
CA VAL A 6 0.68 5.41 -19.83
C VAL A 6 1.59 6.63 -19.96
N ILE A 7 1.76 7.38 -18.87
CA ILE A 7 2.67 8.53 -18.83
C ILE A 7 4.11 8.08 -19.11
N ARG A 8 4.59 6.97 -18.50
CA ARG A 8 5.94 6.44 -18.72
C ARG A 8 6.26 6.15 -20.20
N GLN A 9 5.31 5.60 -20.95
CA GLN A 9 5.50 5.34 -22.39
C GLN A 9 5.50 6.64 -23.21
N SER A 10 4.88 7.68 -22.69
CA SER A 10 4.79 9.02 -23.29
C SER A 10 5.98 9.92 -22.92
N VAL A 11 6.87 9.48 -22.02
CA VAL A 11 8.07 10.25 -21.64
C VAL A 11 9.14 10.12 -22.73
N SER A 12 9.56 11.27 -23.28
CA SER A 12 10.64 11.37 -24.25
C SER A 12 11.94 10.75 -23.71
N TYR A 13 12.74 10.18 -24.61
CA TYR A 13 13.95 9.42 -24.30
C TYR A 13 14.88 10.08 -23.26
N GLU A 14 15.03 11.40 -23.36
CA GLU A 14 15.89 12.23 -22.51
C GLU A 14 15.42 12.37 -21.06
N TYR A 15 14.13 12.14 -20.79
CA TYR A 15 13.56 12.30 -19.44
C TYR A 15 13.27 10.98 -18.73
N ARG A 16 13.64 9.85 -19.33
CA ARG A 16 13.30 8.51 -18.81
C ARG A 16 14.00 8.16 -17.50
N HIS A 17 15.19 8.72 -17.23
CA HIS A 17 15.87 8.54 -15.94
C HIS A 17 15.16 9.31 -14.81
N TYR A 18 14.71 10.56 -15.07
CA TYR A 18 13.88 11.31 -14.12
C TYR A 18 12.59 10.56 -13.80
N ALA A 19 11.92 10.05 -14.84
CA ALA A 19 10.67 9.32 -14.67
C ALA A 19 10.83 8.07 -13.80
N LEU A 20 11.92 7.31 -13.97
CA LEU A 20 12.16 6.08 -13.20
C LEU A 20 12.28 6.38 -11.70
N ASP A 21 13.08 7.37 -11.32
CA ASP A 21 13.30 7.73 -9.92
C ASP A 21 12.10 8.44 -9.31
N TRP A 22 11.40 9.29 -10.07
CA TRP A 22 10.21 9.99 -9.58
C TRP A 22 9.00 9.06 -9.41
N MET A 23 8.91 7.98 -10.16
CA MET A 23 7.90 6.94 -9.96
C MET A 23 8.03 6.25 -8.58
N LEU A 24 9.17 6.38 -7.89
CA LEU A 24 9.37 5.86 -6.54
C LEU A 24 8.82 6.79 -5.46
N ILE A 25 8.56 8.07 -5.76
CA ILE A 25 8.09 9.06 -4.77
C ILE A 25 6.83 8.59 -4.03
N PRO A 26 5.77 8.09 -4.70
CA PRO A 26 4.59 7.58 -4.00
C PRO A 26 4.91 6.44 -3.03
N THR A 27 5.93 5.62 -3.33
CA THR A 27 6.30 4.49 -2.47
C THR A 27 6.90 4.95 -1.14
N ILE A 28 7.61 6.08 -1.10
CA ILE A 28 8.18 6.67 0.13
C ILE A 28 7.10 6.82 1.22
N PHE A 29 5.90 7.26 0.82
CA PHE A 29 4.79 7.53 1.73
C PHE A 29 3.93 6.31 2.04
N PHE A 30 4.00 5.26 1.23
CA PHE A 30 3.11 4.10 1.35
C PHE A 30 3.17 3.42 2.73
N PRO A 31 4.33 3.10 3.33
CA PRO A 31 4.36 2.45 4.64
C PRO A 31 3.83 3.34 5.76
N ILE A 32 3.99 4.66 5.64
CA ILE A 32 3.48 5.63 6.62
C ILE A 32 1.95 5.65 6.58
N LEU A 33 1.37 5.71 5.38
CA LEU A 33 -0.07 5.67 5.18
C LEU A 33 -0.65 4.33 5.64
N LEU A 34 0.00 3.21 5.29
CA LEU A 34 -0.40 1.88 5.71
C LEU A 34 -0.46 1.77 7.25
N ASP A 35 0.61 2.15 7.95
CA ASP A 35 0.68 2.13 9.40
C ASP A 35 -0.40 3.02 10.05
N ARG A 36 -0.66 4.18 9.44
CA ARG A 36 -1.70 5.11 9.89
C ARG A 36 -3.10 4.51 9.74
N ILE A 37 -3.40 3.93 8.58
CA ILE A 37 -4.69 3.26 8.30
C ILE A 37 -4.92 2.12 9.30
N ILE A 38 -3.94 1.23 9.46
CA ILE A 38 -4.02 0.09 10.39
C ILE A 38 -4.27 0.58 11.83
N SER A 39 -3.57 1.62 12.25
CA SER A 39 -3.70 2.14 13.62
C SER A 39 -5.05 2.82 13.86
N LEU A 40 -5.57 3.58 12.89
CA LEU A 40 -6.88 4.24 12.98
C LEU A 40 -8.05 3.25 12.91
N ILE A 41 -7.92 2.17 12.12
CA ILE A 41 -8.93 1.11 12.08
C ILE A 41 -9.03 0.38 13.41
N SER A 42 -7.90 0.20 14.11
CA SER A 42 -7.91 -0.43 15.43
C SER A 42 -8.33 0.52 16.55
N ASN A 43 -7.92 1.77 16.49
CA ASN A 43 -8.26 2.78 17.49
C ASN A 43 -8.45 4.13 16.78
N PRO A 44 -9.71 4.59 16.60
CA PRO A 44 -10.00 5.86 15.92
C PRO A 44 -9.33 7.09 16.55
N GLU A 45 -9.08 7.04 17.87
CA GLU A 45 -8.43 8.13 18.61
C GLU A 45 -6.90 8.01 18.65
N HIS A 46 -6.32 7.08 17.88
CA HIS A 46 -4.89 6.83 17.89
C HIS A 46 -4.08 8.08 17.47
N LYS A 47 -3.31 8.62 18.41
CA LYS A 47 -2.37 9.72 18.17
C LYS A 47 -0.99 9.17 17.80
N ILE A 48 -0.37 9.78 16.79
CA ILE A 48 1.02 9.46 16.43
C ILE A 48 1.94 10.16 17.43
N SER A 49 2.92 9.45 17.97
CA SER A 49 3.96 10.04 18.82
C SER A 49 4.77 11.09 18.05
N LYS A 50 5.07 12.23 18.69
CA LYS A 50 5.87 13.32 18.10
C LYS A 50 7.28 12.84 17.69
N TRP A 51 7.89 11.96 18.48
CA TRP A 51 9.19 11.35 18.17
C TRP A 51 9.14 10.54 16.87
N LYS A 52 8.07 9.73 16.72
CA LYS A 52 7.87 8.93 15.51
C LYS A 52 7.68 9.82 14.28
N ILE A 53 6.95 10.93 14.40
CA ILE A 53 6.81 11.91 13.32
C ILE A 53 8.18 12.46 12.93
N GLY A 54 8.99 12.91 13.90
CA GLY A 54 10.33 13.44 13.62
C GLY A 54 11.24 12.44 12.90
N SER A 55 11.32 11.19 13.37
CA SER A 55 12.13 10.16 12.71
C SER A 55 11.65 9.84 11.29
N ILE A 56 10.34 9.76 11.08
CA ILE A 56 9.76 9.55 9.75
C ILE A 56 10.05 10.73 8.83
N SER A 57 9.92 11.97 9.32
CA SER A 57 10.21 13.17 8.55
C SER A 57 11.66 13.20 8.06
N ILE A 58 12.63 12.84 8.90
CA ILE A 58 14.05 12.78 8.50
C ILE A 58 14.25 11.76 7.36
N LEU A 59 13.67 10.56 7.49
CA LEU A 59 13.76 9.52 6.44
C LEU A 59 13.10 9.97 5.14
N VAL A 60 11.92 10.56 5.22
CA VAL A 60 11.20 11.07 4.04
C VAL A 60 11.99 12.16 3.34
N ILE A 61 12.59 13.11 4.08
CA ILE A 61 13.43 14.16 3.50
C ILE A 61 14.61 13.56 2.75
N TYR A 62 15.30 12.58 3.34
CA TYR A 62 16.41 11.87 2.69
C TYR A 62 15.97 11.18 1.38
N PHE A 63 14.85 10.47 1.40
CA PHE A 63 14.36 9.78 0.21
C PHE A 63 13.83 10.73 -0.87
N LEU A 64 13.25 11.86 -0.48
CA LEU A 64 12.84 12.90 -1.44
C LEU A 64 14.05 13.57 -2.06
N TRP A 65 15.08 13.87 -1.28
CA TRP A 65 16.35 14.37 -1.81
C TRP A 65 16.92 13.41 -2.85
N ALA A 66 17.03 12.12 -2.52
CA ALA A 66 17.52 11.10 -3.45
C ALA A 66 16.66 10.95 -4.72
N ALA A 67 15.35 11.17 -4.62
CA ALA A 67 14.44 11.18 -5.77
C ALA A 67 14.68 12.40 -6.69
N VAL A 68 14.84 13.58 -6.09
CA VAL A 68 15.05 14.84 -6.81
C VAL A 68 16.41 14.85 -7.51
N THR A 69 17.45 14.28 -6.88
CA THR A 69 18.79 14.15 -7.47
C THR A 69 18.94 12.93 -8.38
N CYS A 70 17.86 12.18 -8.64
CA CYS A 70 17.85 10.96 -9.44
C CYS A 70 18.98 9.97 -9.09
N SER A 71 19.11 9.72 -7.78
CA SER A 71 20.21 8.93 -7.24
C SER A 71 19.81 7.49 -6.92
N TYR A 72 18.60 7.03 -7.23
CA TYR A 72 18.16 5.65 -7.00
C TYR A 72 18.68 4.69 -8.07
N SER A 73 18.76 5.14 -9.31
CA SER A 73 19.08 4.24 -10.41
C SER A 73 20.02 4.88 -11.44
N ILE A 74 20.92 4.06 -11.98
CA ILE A 74 21.74 4.44 -13.13
C ILE A 74 21.15 3.70 -14.34
N LEU A 75 20.52 4.45 -15.24
CA LEU A 75 19.88 3.90 -16.42
C LEU A 75 20.94 3.43 -17.43
N ILE A 76 20.94 2.14 -17.77
CA ILE A 76 21.85 1.56 -18.77
C ILE A 76 21.18 1.54 -20.15
N ASP A 77 19.91 1.18 -20.19
CA ASP A 77 19.14 1.04 -21.44
C ASP A 77 17.85 1.86 -21.33
N HIS A 78 17.81 2.96 -22.06
CA HIS A 78 16.68 3.87 -22.11
C HIS A 78 15.47 3.28 -22.86
N ILE A 79 15.66 2.27 -23.73
CA ILE A 79 14.59 1.64 -24.51
C ILE A 79 13.86 0.63 -23.62
N ASN A 80 14.62 -0.25 -22.96
CA ASN A 80 14.06 -1.31 -22.11
C ASN A 80 13.97 -0.94 -20.63
N PHE A 81 14.34 0.30 -20.26
CA PHE A 81 14.42 0.78 -18.88
C PHE A 81 15.25 -0.15 -17.96
N LYS A 82 16.37 -0.67 -18.46
CA LYS A 82 17.30 -1.44 -17.63
C LYS A 82 18.13 -0.48 -16.81
N TYR A 83 18.24 -0.74 -15.52
CA TYR A 83 18.96 0.13 -14.60
C TYR A 83 19.84 -0.67 -13.64
N ILE A 84 20.93 -0.05 -13.19
CA ILE A 84 21.71 -0.51 -12.05
C ILE A 84 21.14 0.16 -10.80
N SER A 85 20.79 -0.66 -9.80
CA SER A 85 20.35 -0.16 -8.51
C SER A 85 21.52 0.48 -7.77
N THR A 86 21.34 1.69 -7.24
CA THR A 86 22.35 2.32 -6.38
C THR A 86 22.14 1.93 -4.91
N ILE A 87 23.07 2.34 -4.05
CA ILE A 87 22.92 2.17 -2.60
C ILE A 87 21.66 2.86 -2.06
N HIS A 88 21.25 4.00 -2.63
CA HIS A 88 20.04 4.71 -2.21
C HIS A 88 18.78 3.89 -2.47
N TYR A 89 18.76 3.12 -3.57
CA TYR A 89 17.66 2.22 -3.88
C TYR A 89 17.58 1.06 -2.89
N HIS A 90 18.72 0.45 -2.54
CA HIS A 90 18.77 -0.60 -1.54
C HIS A 90 18.28 -0.11 -0.17
N ILE A 91 18.69 1.10 0.24
CA ILE A 91 18.23 1.72 1.49
C ILE A 91 16.71 1.95 1.46
N LEU A 92 16.17 2.46 0.35
CA LEU A 92 14.72 2.64 0.18
C LEU A 92 13.98 1.30 0.29
N MET A 93 14.46 0.25 -0.38
CA MET A 93 13.85 -1.08 -0.33
C MET A 93 13.91 -1.68 1.08
N SER A 94 15.02 -1.56 1.79
CA SER A 94 15.13 -1.97 3.19
C SER A 94 14.15 -1.21 4.10
N TYR A 95 13.99 0.10 3.89
CA TYR A 95 12.99 0.91 4.60
C TYR A 95 11.56 0.40 4.35
N GLN A 96 11.19 0.13 3.09
CA GLN A 96 9.88 -0.41 2.72
C GLN A 96 9.63 -1.75 3.41
N ILE A 97 10.56 -2.70 3.26
CA ILE A 97 10.43 -4.04 3.83
C ILE A 97 10.31 -3.97 5.35
N GLY A 98 11.15 -3.17 6.02
CA GLY A 98 11.14 -3.03 7.47
C GLY A 98 9.82 -2.45 7.99
N PHE A 99 9.35 -1.34 7.44
CA PHE A 99 8.10 -0.70 7.89
C PHE A 99 6.84 -1.51 7.54
N VAL A 100 6.81 -2.14 6.36
CA VAL A 100 5.67 -3.00 5.97
C VAL A 100 5.64 -4.25 6.85
N SER A 101 6.80 -4.86 7.15
CA SER A 101 6.88 -5.99 8.07
C SER A 101 6.40 -5.62 9.47
N PHE A 102 6.79 -4.45 9.98
CA PHE A 102 6.29 -3.92 11.24
C PHE A 102 4.76 -3.73 11.23
N SER A 103 4.21 -3.27 10.10
CA SER A 103 2.76 -3.14 9.91
C SER A 103 2.04 -4.49 9.90
N ILE A 104 2.64 -5.52 9.30
CA ILE A 104 2.15 -6.91 9.37
C ILE A 104 2.16 -7.40 10.83
N SER A 105 3.25 -7.19 11.57
CA SER A 105 3.33 -7.58 12.98
C SER A 105 2.24 -6.93 13.83
N LYS A 106 1.92 -5.65 13.58
CA LYS A 106 0.77 -4.97 14.21
C LYS A 106 -0.57 -5.64 13.86
N LEU A 107 -0.80 -5.93 12.59
CA LEU A 107 -2.02 -6.60 12.15
C LEU A 107 -2.16 -7.98 12.80
N VAL A 108 -1.08 -8.76 12.85
CA VAL A 108 -1.05 -10.06 13.55
C VAL A 108 -1.41 -9.89 15.03
N LYS A 109 -0.84 -8.90 15.71
CA LYS A 109 -1.21 -8.58 17.10
C LYS A 109 -2.70 -8.28 17.24
N TYR A 110 -3.28 -7.50 16.32
CA TYR A 110 -4.71 -7.21 16.33
C TYR A 110 -5.58 -8.43 16.02
N ILE A 111 -5.16 -9.33 15.14
CA ILE A 111 -5.86 -10.60 14.88
C ILE A 111 -5.99 -11.44 16.14
N TYR A 112 -4.98 -11.45 17.01
CA TYR A 112 -5.04 -12.17 18.29
C TYR A 112 -5.77 -11.40 19.39
N SER A 113 -5.81 -10.06 19.31
CA SER A 113 -6.42 -9.21 20.35
C SER A 113 -7.94 -9.02 20.15
N TYR A 114 -8.41 -9.05 18.91
CA TYR A 114 -9.82 -8.86 18.56
C TYR A 114 -10.50 -10.19 18.18
N SER A 115 -11.82 -10.24 18.30
CA SER A 115 -12.65 -11.39 17.95
C SER A 115 -13.71 -11.05 16.90
N GLY A 116 -14.41 -12.08 16.40
CA GLY A 116 -15.53 -11.92 15.47
C GLY A 116 -15.16 -11.20 14.17
N VAL A 117 -16.03 -10.28 13.74
CA VAL A 117 -15.91 -9.56 12.46
C VAL A 117 -14.62 -8.73 12.37
N GLN A 118 -14.20 -8.14 13.48
CA GLN A 118 -12.99 -7.31 13.52
C GLN A 118 -11.72 -8.15 13.29
N ARG A 119 -11.69 -9.38 13.82
CA ARG A 119 -10.61 -10.34 13.53
C ARG A 119 -10.54 -10.68 12.05
N VAL A 120 -11.68 -10.97 11.42
CA VAL A 120 -11.74 -11.28 9.98
C VAL A 120 -11.23 -10.11 9.14
N ARG A 121 -11.65 -8.89 9.47
CA ARG A 121 -11.18 -7.66 8.82
C ARG A 121 -9.66 -7.53 8.86
N PHE A 122 -9.05 -7.70 10.04
CA PHE A 122 -7.59 -7.63 10.17
C PHE A 122 -6.87 -8.77 9.47
N THR A 123 -7.42 -9.98 9.45
CA THR A 123 -6.86 -11.12 8.69
C THR A 123 -6.81 -10.83 7.20
N LEU A 124 -7.91 -10.36 6.60
CA LEU A 124 -7.96 -10.00 5.19
C LEU A 124 -6.99 -8.86 4.85
N MET A 125 -6.89 -7.87 5.73
CA MET A 125 -5.91 -6.79 5.58
C MET A 125 -4.47 -7.33 5.62
N ALA A 126 -4.15 -8.21 6.57
CA ALA A 126 -2.82 -8.80 6.72
C ALA A 126 -2.40 -9.62 5.50
N ILE A 127 -3.31 -10.45 4.98
CA ILE A 127 -3.06 -11.22 3.75
C ILE A 127 -2.78 -10.26 2.59
N GLY A 128 -3.59 -9.21 2.41
CA GLY A 128 -3.36 -8.22 1.36
C GLY A 128 -1.99 -7.53 1.46
N VAL A 129 -1.61 -7.07 2.66
CA VAL A 129 -0.29 -6.44 2.89
C VAL A 129 0.84 -7.43 2.59
N PHE A 130 0.71 -8.67 3.04
CA PHE A 130 1.69 -9.73 2.77
C PHE A 130 1.84 -10.00 1.26
N THR A 131 0.73 -10.01 0.52
CA THR A 131 0.73 -10.16 -0.94
C THR A 131 1.46 -9.00 -1.62
N ILE A 132 1.17 -7.74 -1.23
CA ILE A 132 1.90 -6.56 -1.75
C ILE A 132 3.40 -6.72 -1.52
N LEU A 133 3.80 -7.04 -0.28
CA LEU A 133 5.21 -7.16 0.08
C LEU A 133 5.91 -8.26 -0.74
N SER A 134 5.28 -9.42 -0.89
CA SER A 134 5.83 -10.55 -1.65
C SER A 134 6.05 -10.19 -3.12
N PHE A 135 5.05 -9.59 -3.77
CA PHE A 135 5.16 -9.17 -5.17
C PHE A 135 6.17 -8.03 -5.35
N ALA A 136 6.23 -7.08 -4.42
CA ALA A 136 7.23 -6.01 -4.47
C ALA A 136 8.66 -6.56 -4.35
N ILE A 137 8.91 -7.47 -3.40
CA ILE A 137 10.24 -8.09 -3.24
C ILE A 137 10.65 -8.85 -4.51
N ILE A 138 9.75 -9.64 -5.08
CA ILE A 138 10.05 -10.43 -6.29
C ILE A 138 10.33 -9.48 -7.47
N PHE A 139 9.37 -8.65 -7.85
CA PHE A 139 9.40 -7.91 -9.12
C PHE A 139 10.20 -6.60 -9.08
N LEU A 140 10.37 -5.98 -7.90
CA LEU A 140 11.08 -4.71 -7.76
C LEU A 140 12.48 -4.91 -7.15
N TYR A 141 12.78 -6.04 -6.52
CA TYR A 141 14.08 -6.25 -5.88
C TYR A 141 14.86 -7.44 -6.45
N ILE A 142 14.34 -8.65 -6.27
CA ILE A 142 15.06 -9.88 -6.64
C ILE A 142 15.28 -9.94 -8.16
N LEU A 143 14.23 -9.77 -8.96
CA LEU A 143 14.32 -9.86 -10.42
C LEU A 143 15.25 -8.80 -11.03
N PRO A 144 15.15 -7.50 -10.65
CA PRO A 144 16.09 -6.48 -11.13
C PRO A 144 17.55 -6.78 -10.80
N LEU A 145 17.85 -7.37 -9.64
CA LEU A 145 19.21 -7.79 -9.29
C LEU A 145 19.74 -8.93 -10.17
N LEU A 146 18.85 -9.74 -10.73
CA LEU A 146 19.17 -10.76 -11.73
C LEU A 146 19.18 -10.21 -13.17
N GLY A 147 18.99 -8.89 -13.35
CA GLY A 147 18.93 -8.24 -14.66
C GLY A 147 17.60 -8.42 -15.40
N ILE A 148 16.54 -8.89 -14.71
CA ILE A 148 15.21 -9.11 -15.26
C ILE A 148 14.27 -7.99 -14.80
N PHE A 149 13.73 -7.20 -15.73
CA PHE A 149 12.97 -5.98 -15.39
C PHE A 149 11.46 -6.11 -15.68
N TYR A 150 10.73 -6.73 -14.75
CA TYR A 150 9.26 -6.87 -14.82
C TYR A 150 8.53 -6.11 -13.69
N GLY A 151 9.04 -4.94 -13.32
CA GLY A 151 8.42 -4.05 -12.34
C GLY A 151 6.89 -3.85 -12.48
N PRO A 152 6.31 -3.67 -13.70
CA PRO A 152 4.85 -3.59 -13.87
C PRO A 152 4.05 -4.74 -13.23
N LEU A 153 4.58 -5.96 -13.21
CA LEU A 153 3.86 -7.12 -12.69
C LEU A 153 3.67 -7.07 -11.16
N SER A 154 4.41 -6.21 -10.45
CA SER A 154 4.16 -5.92 -9.03
C SER A 154 2.74 -5.38 -8.77
N ALA A 155 2.11 -4.74 -9.77
CA ALA A 155 0.75 -4.24 -9.68
C ALA A 155 -0.31 -5.34 -9.44
N ILE A 156 -0.01 -6.59 -9.83
CA ILE A 156 -0.88 -7.74 -9.56
C ILE A 156 -1.04 -7.94 -8.04
N GLY A 157 0.05 -7.84 -7.29
CA GLY A 157 -0.02 -7.95 -5.83
C GLY A 157 -0.84 -6.83 -5.18
N VAL A 158 -0.74 -5.62 -5.73
CA VAL A 158 -1.58 -4.48 -5.32
C VAL A 158 -3.05 -4.74 -5.61
N LEU A 159 -3.38 -5.21 -6.81
CA LEU A 159 -4.76 -5.53 -7.21
C LEU A 159 -5.40 -6.55 -6.26
N ILE A 160 -4.70 -7.66 -5.98
CA ILE A 160 -5.16 -8.69 -5.05
C ILE A 160 -5.42 -8.08 -3.67
N SER A 161 -4.50 -7.27 -3.17
CA SER A 161 -4.66 -6.62 -1.87
C SER A 161 -5.82 -5.64 -1.83
N VAL A 162 -6.04 -4.85 -2.88
CA VAL A 162 -7.15 -3.90 -2.97
C VAL A 162 -8.49 -4.65 -2.91
N ILE A 163 -8.60 -5.77 -3.61
CA ILE A 163 -9.80 -6.63 -3.56
C ILE A 163 -10.03 -7.15 -2.14
N LEU A 164 -9.00 -7.71 -1.50
CA LEU A 164 -9.11 -8.23 -0.13
C LEU A 164 -9.49 -7.14 0.87
N TRP A 165 -8.92 -5.94 0.75
CA TRP A 165 -9.23 -4.82 1.62
C TRP A 165 -10.64 -4.28 1.38
N ALA A 166 -11.09 -4.21 0.13
CA ALA A 166 -12.45 -3.83 -0.21
C ALA A 166 -13.45 -4.79 0.44
N ILE A 167 -13.22 -6.10 0.33
CA ILE A 167 -14.03 -7.12 1.00
C ILE A 167 -14.02 -6.91 2.52
N ALA A 168 -12.84 -6.68 3.12
CA ALA A 168 -12.70 -6.46 4.56
C ALA A 168 -13.51 -5.25 5.06
N VAL A 169 -13.49 -4.14 4.33
CA VAL A 169 -14.22 -2.91 4.67
C VAL A 169 -15.72 -3.09 4.46
N LEU A 170 -16.14 -3.67 3.32
CA LEU A 170 -17.56 -3.89 3.02
C LEU A 170 -18.20 -4.86 4.01
N GLN A 171 -17.52 -5.95 4.33
CA GLN A 171 -18.00 -6.92 5.31
C GLN A 171 -18.19 -6.26 6.68
N TYR A 172 -17.20 -5.51 7.16
CA TYR A 172 -17.28 -4.81 8.44
C TYR A 172 -18.46 -3.82 8.47
N ASN A 173 -18.60 -2.99 7.42
CA ASN A 173 -19.68 -2.02 7.32
C ASN A 173 -21.05 -2.70 7.28
N ALA A 174 -21.20 -3.80 6.54
CA ALA A 174 -22.47 -4.54 6.48
C ALA A 174 -22.90 -5.08 7.85
N PHE A 175 -21.96 -5.53 8.68
CA PHE A 175 -22.26 -6.00 10.04
C PHE A 175 -22.60 -4.87 11.01
N GLU A 176 -21.84 -3.77 10.98
CA GLU A 176 -22.13 -2.55 11.76
C GLU A 176 -23.55 -2.04 11.48
N ILE A 177 -23.96 -2.00 10.22
CA ILE A 177 -25.30 -1.52 9.86
C ILE A 177 -26.38 -2.50 10.32
N LYS A 178 -26.18 -3.81 10.14
CA LYS A 178 -27.11 -4.82 10.66
C LYS A 178 -27.31 -4.65 12.17
N TYR A 179 -26.21 -4.48 12.91
CA TYR A 179 -26.25 -4.25 14.35
C TYR A 179 -27.01 -2.96 14.69
N ALA A 180 -26.72 -1.84 14.02
CA ALA A 180 -27.40 -0.57 14.23
C ALA A 180 -28.91 -0.65 13.93
N MET A 181 -29.32 -1.40 12.90
CA MET A 181 -30.75 -1.63 12.60
C MET A 181 -31.44 -2.44 13.69
N PHE A 182 -30.81 -3.51 14.21
CA PHE A 182 -31.34 -4.26 15.34
C PHE A 182 -31.43 -3.41 16.61
N ALA A 183 -30.44 -2.55 16.85
CA ALA A 183 -30.39 -1.63 17.98
C ALA A 183 -31.26 -0.36 17.80
N ARG A 184 -31.99 -0.23 16.68
CA ARG A 184 -32.78 0.97 16.29
C ARG A 184 -31.99 2.28 16.34
N GLN A 185 -30.68 2.21 16.09
CA GLN A 185 -29.80 3.37 16.04
C GLN A 185 -29.82 4.00 14.63
N PRO A 186 -29.64 5.33 14.52
CA PRO A 186 -29.62 6.00 13.24
C PRO A 186 -28.42 5.54 12.40
N VAL A 187 -28.70 5.06 11.19
CA VAL A 187 -27.68 4.63 10.21
C VAL A 187 -27.29 5.80 9.30
N PRO A 188 -25.99 6.09 9.08
CA PRO A 188 -25.53 7.11 8.14
C PRO A 188 -26.04 6.88 6.71
N ILE A 189 -26.31 7.97 5.98
CA ILE A 189 -26.95 7.94 4.65
C ILE A 189 -26.12 7.17 3.61
N LEU A 190 -24.78 7.33 3.60
CA LEU A 190 -23.91 6.59 2.67
C LEU A 190 -23.99 5.07 2.88
N ASN A 191 -24.07 4.63 4.13
CA ASN A 191 -24.21 3.22 4.48
C ASN A 191 -25.58 2.66 4.03
N ARG A 192 -26.63 3.48 4.06
CA ARG A 192 -27.96 3.13 3.56
C ARG A 192 -27.97 2.92 2.04
N ILE A 193 -27.23 3.74 1.28
CA ILE A 193 -27.11 3.60 -0.19
C ILE A 193 -26.35 2.34 -0.56
N SER A 194 -25.23 2.05 0.13
CA SER A 194 -24.45 0.83 -0.10
C SER A 194 -25.27 -0.45 0.11
N LEU A 195 -26.21 -0.45 1.06
CA LEU A 195 -27.10 -1.59 1.30
C LEU A 195 -28.11 -1.82 0.18
N SER A 196 -28.64 -0.76 -0.44
CA SER A 196 -29.55 -0.91 -1.59
C SER A 196 -28.87 -1.68 -2.72
N PHE A 197 -27.55 -1.49 -2.89
CA PHE A 197 -26.76 -2.21 -3.88
C PHE A 197 -26.47 -3.66 -3.46
N SER A 198 -26.09 -3.91 -2.20
CA SER A 198 -25.82 -5.27 -1.71
C SER A 198 -27.07 -6.16 -1.62
N TYR A 199 -28.24 -5.60 -1.25
CA TYR A 199 -29.52 -6.33 -1.26
C TYR A 199 -30.00 -6.67 -2.68
N PHE A 200 -29.64 -5.86 -3.69
CA PHE A 200 -29.93 -6.16 -5.09
C PHE A 200 -29.11 -7.35 -5.60
N SER A 201 -27.87 -7.52 -5.12
CA SER A 201 -26.98 -8.64 -5.49
C SER A 201 -27.30 -9.99 -4.82
N LEU A 202 -28.13 -10.01 -3.77
CA LEU A 202 -28.50 -11.22 -3.01
C LEU A 202 -29.85 -11.81 -3.44
N LYS A 203 -30.39 -11.36 -4.58
CA LYS A 203 -31.69 -11.78 -5.11
C LYS A 203 -31.61 -12.72 -6.32
N PHE A 204 -30.46 -13.37 -6.54
CA PHE A 204 -30.27 -14.43 -7.53
C PHE A 204 -29.66 -15.66 -6.88
#